data_AF-A0ABD7QY66-F1
#
_entry.id   AF-A0ABD7QY66-F1
#
_cell.length_a   1.000
_cell.length_b   1.000
_cell.length_c   1.000
_cell.angle_alpha   90.00
_cell.angle_beta   90.00
_cell.angle_gamma   90.00
#
_symmetry.space_group_name_H-M   'P 1'
#
loop_
_entity.id
_entity.type
_entity.pdbx_description
1 polymer ?
#
loop_
_entity_poly.entity_id
_entity_poly.type
_entity_poly.pdbx_seq_one_letter_code
_entity_poly.pdbx_strand_id
1 'polypeptide(L)'
;MLSRRDAAVRLDITLEMATHHGIPSRLSEAELDAIEQDPPAWLAQSRANRTGAKKVWVRLECVVCAFAEEARPKKWWPEWDYLMCDYHEPYQAPEPTAGLTRREVEGIGSRFIALVDERP
;
A
#
# COMPACT_ATOMS: atom_id res chain seq x y z
N MET A 1 -3.04 18.91 9.30
CA MET A 1 -2.05 18.14 10.08
C MET A 1 -2.05 16.72 9.56
N LEU A 2 -0.89 16.26 9.15
CA LEU A 2 -0.62 14.91 8.68
C LEU A 2 -0.34 14.00 9.88
N SER A 3 -0.60 12.71 9.71
CA SER A 3 -0.15 11.67 10.64
C SER A 3 1.27 11.21 10.31
N ARG A 4 1.91 10.52 11.26
CA ARG A 4 3.17 9.81 11.01
C ARG A 4 3.06 8.82 9.84
N ARG A 5 1.91 8.19 9.66
CA ARG A 5 1.70 7.26 8.54
C ARG A 5 1.72 8.01 7.21
N ASP A 6 1.05 9.15 7.13
CA ASP A 6 1.05 9.98 5.92
C ASP A 6 2.47 10.43 5.57
N ALA A 7 3.26 10.84 6.58
CA ALA A 7 4.68 11.13 6.40
C ALA A 7 5.49 9.92 5.96
N ALA A 8 5.26 8.74 6.53
CA ALA A 8 5.98 7.52 6.15
C ALA A 8 5.68 7.09 4.70
N VAL A 9 4.41 7.20 4.28
CA VAL A 9 4.00 6.98 2.89
C VAL A 9 4.70 7.96 1.98
N ARG A 10 4.63 9.26 2.28
CA ARG A 10 5.16 10.32 1.42
C ARG A 10 6.69 10.29 1.31
N LEU A 11 7.38 10.05 2.42
CA LEU A 11 8.84 9.91 2.43
C LEU A 11 9.31 8.56 1.85
N ASP A 12 8.38 7.66 1.57
CA ASP A 12 8.59 6.29 1.07
C ASP A 12 9.50 5.45 1.98
N ILE A 13 9.18 5.49 3.28
CA ILE A 13 9.85 4.77 4.38
C ILE A 13 8.86 3.92 5.17
N THR A 14 9.36 2.97 5.96
CA THR A 14 8.48 2.17 6.83
C THR A 14 8.02 2.96 8.07
N LEU A 15 6.94 2.50 8.72
CA LEU A 15 6.46 3.10 9.97
C LEU A 15 7.48 2.93 11.11
N GLU A 16 8.20 1.81 11.11
CA GLU A 16 9.28 1.54 12.07
C GLU A 16 10.41 2.55 11.88
N MET A 17 10.83 2.82 10.65
CA MET A 17 11.84 3.85 10.35
C MET A 17 11.37 5.23 10.77
N ALA A 18 10.14 5.61 10.44
CA ALA A 18 9.58 6.89 10.84
C ALA A 18 9.58 7.05 12.37
N THR A 19 9.26 5.99 13.11
CA THR A 19 9.28 5.99 14.58
C THR A 19 10.70 6.05 15.13
N HIS A 20 11.60 5.22 14.61
CA HIS A 20 13.00 5.13 15.04
C HIS A 20 13.76 6.44 14.83
N HIS A 21 13.51 7.15 13.74
CA HIS A 21 14.16 8.43 13.41
C HIS A 21 13.40 9.65 13.93
N GLY A 22 12.40 9.48 14.80
CA GLY A 22 11.78 10.57 15.53
C GLY A 22 10.77 11.41 14.75
N ILE A 23 10.19 10.88 13.66
CA ILE A 23 9.05 11.54 13.01
C ILE A 23 7.90 11.61 14.02
N PRO A 24 7.33 12.80 14.31
CA PRO A 24 6.28 12.96 15.32
C PRO A 24 4.98 12.27 14.88
N SER A 25 4.08 12.01 15.84
CA SER A 25 2.80 11.33 15.55
C SER A 25 1.89 12.17 14.65
N ARG A 26 2.05 13.49 14.73
CA ARG A 26 1.38 14.51 13.95
C ARG A 26 2.39 15.58 13.57
N LEU A 27 2.29 16.08 12.33
CA LEU A 27 3.09 17.17 11.79
C LEU A 27 2.27 17.99 10.80
N SER A 28 2.70 19.20 10.54
CA SER A 28 2.17 20.07 9.49
C SER A 28 2.71 19.66 8.12
N GLU A 29 2.04 20.16 7.08
CA GLU A 29 2.50 20.03 5.70
C GLU A 29 3.91 20.62 5.54
N ALA A 30 4.12 21.84 6.06
CA ALA A 30 5.38 22.56 5.95
C ALA A 30 6.56 21.85 6.65
N GLU A 31 6.32 21.19 7.79
CA GLU A 31 7.36 20.39 8.47
C GLU A 31 7.76 19.18 7.61
N LEU A 32 6.80 18.54 6.95
CA LEU A 32 7.08 17.41 6.07
C LEU A 32 7.80 17.86 4.79
N ASP A 33 7.34 18.96 4.19
CA ASP A 33 7.98 19.57 3.02
C ASP A 33 9.44 19.93 3.34
N ALA A 34 9.73 20.47 4.53
CA ALA A 34 11.09 20.77 4.94
C ALA A 34 11.99 19.52 4.99
N ILE A 35 11.47 18.39 5.48
CA ILE A 35 12.20 17.10 5.48
C ILE A 35 12.43 16.59 4.05
N GLU A 36 11.52 16.87 3.13
CA GLU A 36 11.68 16.47 1.73
C GLU A 36 12.72 17.33 0.99
N GLN A 37 12.70 18.65 1.24
CA GLN A 37 13.60 19.61 0.60
C GLN A 37 15.04 19.52 1.14
N ASP A 38 15.20 19.33 2.45
CA ASP A 38 16.49 19.14 3.11
C ASP A 38 16.52 17.79 3.85
N PRO A 39 16.68 16.67 3.11
CA PRO A 39 16.56 15.35 3.69
C PRO A 39 17.70 15.07 4.66
N PRO A 40 17.39 14.62 5.90
CA PRO A 40 18.42 14.25 6.86
C PRO A 40 19.26 13.09 6.33
N ALA A 41 20.52 13.00 6.78
CA ALA A 41 21.50 12.04 6.25
C ALA A 41 20.99 10.59 6.25
N TRP A 42 20.23 10.18 7.26
CA TRP A 42 19.65 8.82 7.33
C TRP A 42 18.62 8.56 6.21
N LEU A 43 17.83 9.56 5.84
CA LEU A 43 16.81 9.43 4.79
C LEU A 43 17.48 9.38 3.42
N ALA A 44 18.46 10.26 3.18
CA ALA A 44 19.28 10.25 1.97
C ALA A 44 19.99 8.90 1.80
N GLN A 45 20.62 8.39 2.86
CA GLN A 45 21.28 7.08 2.86
C GLN A 45 20.30 5.93 2.63
N SER A 46 19.13 5.95 3.28
CA SER A 46 18.09 4.93 3.10
C SER A 46 17.63 4.85 1.64
N ARG A 47 17.42 6.01 0.99
CA ARG A 47 17.07 6.10 -0.42
C ARG A 47 18.19 5.58 -1.32
N ALA A 48 19.44 5.95 -1.03
CA ALA A 48 20.61 5.49 -1.78
C ALA A 48 20.82 3.97 -1.68
N ASN A 49 20.52 3.36 -0.52
CA ASN A 49 20.66 1.92 -0.29
C ASN A 49 19.56 1.08 -0.96
N ARG A 50 18.53 1.72 -1.52
CA ARG A 50 17.40 1.03 -2.12
C ARG A 50 17.82 0.42 -3.46
N THR A 51 18.15 -0.88 -3.42
CA THR A 51 18.75 -1.63 -4.54
C THR A 51 17.80 -2.64 -5.18
N GLY A 52 16.48 -2.46 -5.08
CA GLY A 52 15.55 -3.45 -5.62
C GLY A 52 14.15 -2.95 -5.96
N ALA A 53 13.41 -3.79 -6.68
CA ALA A 53 12.03 -3.57 -7.13
C ALA A 53 10.98 -3.61 -6.00
N LYS A 54 11.39 -3.90 -4.76
CA LYS A 54 10.47 -4.03 -3.63
C LYS A 54 9.98 -2.65 -3.20
N LYS A 55 8.73 -2.34 -3.56
CA LYS A 55 8.04 -1.13 -3.13
C LYS A 55 7.86 -1.13 -1.62
N VAL A 56 8.04 0.03 -0.99
CA VAL A 56 7.77 0.19 0.44
C VAL A 56 6.26 0.22 0.65
N TRP A 57 5.55 1.03 -0.13
CA TRP A 57 4.09 1.10 -0.12
C TRP A 57 3.54 0.66 -1.47
N VAL A 58 2.34 0.09 -1.45
CA VAL A 58 1.55 -0.18 -2.65
C VAL A 58 0.16 0.41 -2.46
N ARG A 59 -0.33 1.03 -3.52
CA ARG A 59 -1.72 1.47 -3.61
C ARG A 59 -2.59 0.26 -3.90
N LEU A 60 -3.56 0.02 -3.03
CA LEU A 60 -4.65 -0.92 -3.22
C LEU A 60 -5.89 -0.12 -3.61
N GLU A 61 -6.67 -0.59 -4.58
CA GLU A 61 -7.85 0.11 -5.06
C GLU A 61 -8.95 -0.87 -5.44
N CYS A 62 -10.17 -0.59 -4.98
CA CYS A 62 -11.34 -1.42 -5.23
C CYS A 62 -11.83 -1.19 -6.65
N VAL A 63 -11.96 -2.28 -7.42
CA VAL A 63 -12.46 -2.23 -8.79
C VAL A 63 -13.91 -1.75 -8.90
N VAL A 64 -14.71 -1.86 -7.83
CA VAL A 64 -16.14 -1.54 -7.84
C VAL A 64 -16.41 -0.08 -7.46
N CYS A 65 -15.78 0.42 -6.38
CA CYS A 65 -16.08 1.74 -5.83
C CYS A 65 -14.89 2.70 -5.76
N ALA A 66 -13.73 2.30 -6.28
CA ALA A 66 -12.47 3.06 -6.23
C ALA A 66 -11.99 3.43 -4.82
N PHE A 67 -12.54 2.80 -3.76
CA PHE A 67 -11.96 2.89 -2.41
C PHE A 67 -10.51 2.44 -2.48
N ALA A 68 -9.60 3.27 -1.97
CA ALA A 68 -8.17 3.03 -2.08
C ALA A 68 -7.46 3.25 -0.75
N GLU A 69 -6.36 2.51 -0.56
CA GLU A 69 -5.46 2.72 0.56
C GLU A 69 -4.00 2.45 0.17
N GLU A 70 -3.08 3.04 0.91
CA GLU A 70 -1.67 2.69 0.85
C GLU A 70 -1.35 1.61 1.89
N ALA A 71 -0.78 0.49 1.45
CA ALA A 71 -0.48 -0.65 2.30
C ALA A 71 0.95 -1.16 2.09
N ARG A 72 1.48 -1.85 3.11
CA ARG A 72 2.78 -2.53 3.03
C ARG A 72 2.57 -3.88 2.33
N PRO A 73 3.21 -4.15 1.18
CA PRO A 73 3.07 -5.44 0.51
C PRO A 73 3.61 -6.56 1.39
N LYS A 74 2.82 -7.62 1.57
CA LYS A 74 3.22 -8.82 2.32
C LYS A 74 3.68 -9.91 1.36
N LYS A 75 4.67 -10.70 1.77
CA LYS A 75 5.24 -11.78 0.94
C LYS A 75 4.21 -12.83 0.52
N TRP A 76 3.18 -13.06 1.34
CA TRP A 76 2.17 -14.08 1.08
C TRP A 76 1.04 -13.61 0.17
N TRP A 77 0.95 -12.30 -0.10
CA TRP A 77 -0.10 -11.79 -0.99
C TRP A 77 0.04 -12.44 -2.38
N PRO A 78 -1.09 -12.89 -2.98
CA PRO A 78 -1.06 -13.48 -4.30
C PRO A 78 -0.82 -12.40 -5.36
N GLU A 79 -0.53 -12.81 -6.58
CA GLU A 79 -0.86 -11.99 -7.75
C GLU A 79 -2.38 -12.10 -7.97
N TRP A 80 -3.04 -10.97 -8.27
CA TRP A 80 -4.49 -10.90 -8.41
C TRP A 80 -4.87 -10.20 -9.71
N ASP A 81 -6.02 -10.58 -10.26
CA ASP A 81 -6.59 -9.96 -11.46
C ASP A 81 -7.40 -8.72 -11.08
N TYR A 82 -8.15 -8.82 -9.97
CA TYR A 82 -8.91 -7.72 -9.43
C TYR A 82 -8.77 -7.64 -7.91
N LEU A 83 -9.00 -6.45 -7.39
CA LEU A 83 -9.05 -6.20 -5.95
C LEU A 83 -10.41 -5.58 -5.62
N MET A 84 -11.08 -6.13 -4.60
CA MET A 84 -12.40 -5.70 -4.17
C MET A 84 -12.36 -5.41 -2.67
N CYS A 85 -13.01 -4.35 -2.20
CA CYS A 85 -13.15 -4.13 -0.76
C CYS A 85 -14.30 -4.97 -0.17
N ASP A 86 -14.25 -5.19 1.14
CA ASP A 86 -15.25 -5.90 1.95
C ASP A 86 -16.65 -5.24 2.00
N TYR A 87 -16.87 -4.12 1.29
CA TYR A 87 -18.19 -3.48 1.14
C TYR A 87 -19.00 -4.01 -0.04
N HIS A 88 -18.39 -4.87 -0.87
CA HIS A 88 -19.02 -5.40 -2.07
C HIS A 88 -19.05 -6.91 -2.06
N GLU A 89 -20.08 -7.43 -2.70
CA GLU A 89 -20.23 -8.86 -2.94
C GLU A 89 -19.48 -9.27 -4.21
N PRO A 90 -18.98 -10.52 -4.31
CA PRO A 90 -18.17 -10.97 -5.44
C PRO A 90 -18.82 -10.78 -6.82
N TYR A 91 -20.16 -10.87 -6.91
CA TYR A 91 -20.89 -10.67 -8.16
C TYR A 91 -20.90 -9.21 -8.66
N GLN A 92 -20.49 -8.25 -7.83
CA GLN A 92 -20.37 -6.85 -8.22
C GLN A 92 -19.03 -6.53 -8.91
N ALA A 93 -18.03 -7.39 -8.73
CA ALA A 93 -16.76 -7.28 -9.43
C ALA A 93 -16.88 -7.79 -10.88
N PRO A 94 -15.95 -7.40 -11.78
CA PRO A 94 -15.92 -7.92 -13.16
C PRO A 94 -15.93 -9.45 -13.18
N GLU A 95 -16.62 -10.08 -14.14
CA GLU A 95 -16.66 -11.54 -14.25
C GLU A 95 -15.26 -12.16 -14.37
N PRO A 96 -15.08 -13.43 -13.93
CA PRO A 96 -13.83 -14.14 -14.13
C PRO A 96 -13.46 -14.22 -15.61
N THR A 97 -12.16 -14.15 -15.89
CA THR A 97 -11.62 -14.35 -17.23
C THR A 97 -12.16 -15.66 -17.82
N ALA A 98 -12.66 -15.61 -19.07
CA ALA A 98 -13.36 -16.72 -19.68
C ALA A 98 -12.55 -18.02 -19.65
N GLY A 99 -13.14 -19.08 -19.09
CA GLY A 99 -12.51 -20.39 -18.93
C GLY A 99 -11.69 -20.57 -17.64
N LEU A 100 -11.60 -19.55 -16.79
CA LEU A 100 -11.00 -19.62 -15.46
C LEU A 100 -12.09 -19.65 -14.37
N THR A 101 -11.73 -20.19 -13.20
CA THR A 101 -12.52 -20.10 -11.97
C THR A 101 -11.91 -19.05 -11.05
N ARG A 102 -12.75 -18.35 -10.29
CA ARG A 102 -12.29 -17.34 -9.35
C ARG A 102 -12.11 -17.90 -7.96
N ARG A 103 -10.94 -17.63 -7.36
CA ARG A 103 -10.65 -17.84 -5.95
C ARG A 103 -10.51 -16.48 -5.25
N GLU A 104 -11.12 -16.39 -4.08
CA GLU A 104 -11.06 -15.21 -3.22
C GLU A 104 -9.98 -15.38 -2.15
N VAL A 105 -9.17 -14.35 -1.95
CA VAL A 105 -8.12 -14.31 -0.93
C VAL A 105 -8.32 -13.08 -0.06
N GLU A 106 -8.77 -13.30 1.17
CA GLU A 106 -8.96 -12.25 2.17
C GLU A 106 -7.64 -11.80 2.82
N GLY A 107 -7.71 -10.69 3.56
CA GLY A 107 -6.59 -10.19 4.38
C GLY A 107 -5.55 -9.38 3.58
N ILE A 108 -5.92 -8.91 2.39
CA ILE A 108 -5.13 -7.97 1.61
C ILE A 108 -5.41 -6.56 2.14
N GLY A 109 -4.35 -5.81 2.44
CA GLY A 109 -4.51 -4.50 3.07
C GLY A 109 -5.28 -4.56 4.40
N SER A 110 -6.12 -3.56 4.64
CA SER A 110 -7.04 -3.49 5.78
C SER A 110 -8.40 -4.10 5.51
N ARG A 111 -8.86 -4.07 4.25
CA ARG A 111 -10.24 -4.38 3.84
C ARG A 111 -10.39 -5.03 2.48
N PHE A 112 -9.30 -5.45 1.84
CA PHE A 112 -9.35 -5.95 0.48
C PHE A 112 -9.38 -7.47 0.42
N ILE A 113 -10.13 -7.96 -0.56
CA ILE A 113 -10.21 -9.33 -1.03
C ILE A 113 -9.59 -9.33 -2.43
N ALA A 114 -8.53 -10.12 -2.60
CA ALA A 114 -7.94 -10.37 -3.91
C ALA A 114 -8.78 -11.41 -4.65
N LEU A 115 -9.16 -11.08 -5.88
CA LEU A 115 -9.83 -11.98 -6.80
C LEU A 115 -8.77 -12.53 -7.76
N VAL A 116 -8.54 -13.83 -7.68
CA VAL A 116 -7.54 -14.54 -8.48
C VAL A 116 -8.27 -15.48 -9.42
N ASP A 117 -8.16 -15.22 -10.72
CA ASP A 117 -8.70 -16.08 -11.76
C ASP A 117 -7.66 -17.17 -12.06
N GLU A 118 -7.99 -18.43 -11.75
CA GLU A 118 -7.10 -19.56 -11.90
C GLU A 118 -7.76 -20.71 -12.67
N ARG A 119 -6.93 -21.62 -13.18
CA ARG A 119 -7.46 -22.80 -13.89
C ARG A 119 -8.22 -23.70 -12.90
N PRO A 120 -9.36 -24.30 -13.31
CA PRO A 120 -10.18 -25.16 -12.46
C PRO A 120 -9.43 -26.37 -11.90
#